data_AF-A0A151BYB8-F1
#
_entry.id   AF-A0A151BYB8-F1
#
_cell.length_a   1.000
_cell.length_b   1.000
_cell.length_c   1.000
_cell.angle_alpha   90.00
_cell.angle_beta   90.00
_cell.angle_gamma   90.00
#
_symmetry.space_group_name_H-M   'P 1'
#
loop_
_entity.id
_entity.type
_entity.pdbx_description
1 polymer ?
#
loop_
_entity_poly.entity_id
_entity_poly.type
_entity_poly.pdbx_seq_one_letter_code
_entity_poly.pdbx_strand_id
1 'polypeptide(L)'
;MTTEQTFGGSPELLDLYAAYTAGPDSIGSHVSAMAAQLSSPDPLLVTTATDLVLYPGSGQPPQVLGFRKSTRGFKELAGVSHLGPALASLVALREGDHDWTTDAKRLFAAAQDARAANSTALWRDRIGVEAYRGREEAIARMVDYSLGLTTQWLEAVLDDPQRLTYQHLVAEILQDRPDLPVSLDRVMVATFYLVGLDISYRLGTWLSGLGIDWSRAMVIVAGQQGRPTAGVTWQTNSIARIILATADGALPLERLYVAPHAPTLPPVSAGQGQQEEVVALEQTYRRLWAGTRAVVQLGGAMFPASPPYDPAGSDAVNAPGAVDWSALIGRLRLVMEDPRQLLSGAVTDIAARDLLAAGGDPQRVRVPGLDQEPYP
;
A
#
# COMPACT_ATOMS: atom_id res chain seq x y z
N MET A 1 18.24 39.05 -6.16
CA MET A 1 19.16 38.19 -6.92
C MET A 1 20.43 38.04 -6.11
N THR A 2 20.49 37.00 -5.30
CA THR A 2 21.68 36.59 -4.57
C THR A 2 22.67 36.03 -5.57
N THR A 3 23.86 36.62 -5.60
CA THR A 3 25.04 36.14 -6.34
C THR A 3 25.37 34.73 -5.88
N GLU A 4 25.05 33.75 -6.72
CA GLU A 4 25.59 32.39 -6.62
C GLU A 4 27.12 32.52 -6.65
N GLN A 5 27.77 32.14 -5.55
CA GLN A 5 29.20 31.90 -5.56
C GLN A 5 29.46 30.77 -6.55
N THR A 6 29.99 31.12 -7.72
CA THR A 6 30.54 30.17 -8.66
C THR A 6 31.75 29.51 -7.99
N PHE A 7 31.54 28.32 -7.42
CA PHE A 7 32.65 27.42 -7.13
C PHE A 7 33.35 27.15 -8.47
N GLY A 8 34.50 27.79 -8.68
CA GLY A 8 35.28 27.69 -9.92
C GLY A 8 35.92 26.31 -10.05
N GLY A 9 35.16 25.35 -10.56
CA GLY A 9 35.71 24.07 -11.03
C GLY A 9 36.60 24.28 -12.26
N SER A 10 37.65 23.45 -12.41
CA SER A 10 38.42 23.41 -13.66
C SER A 10 37.48 23.03 -14.81
N PRO A 11 37.42 23.82 -15.91
CA PRO A 11 36.59 23.51 -17.06
C PRO A 11 36.87 22.11 -17.63
N GLU A 12 38.13 21.69 -17.65
CA GLU A 12 38.55 20.38 -18.16
C GLU A 12 37.97 19.23 -17.32
N LEU A 13 37.91 19.40 -15.99
CA LEU A 13 37.31 18.39 -15.10
C LEU A 13 35.78 18.39 -15.19
N LEU A 14 35.17 19.55 -15.42
CA LEU A 14 33.72 19.67 -15.68
C LEU A 14 33.35 19.03 -17.02
N ASP A 15 34.16 19.21 -18.06
CA ASP A 15 33.99 18.59 -19.37
C ASP A 15 34.13 17.06 -19.29
N LEU A 16 35.13 16.57 -18.55
CA LEU A 16 35.28 15.13 -18.29
C LEU A 16 34.07 14.55 -17.54
N TYR A 17 33.57 15.27 -16.52
CA TYR A 17 32.36 14.89 -15.80
C TYR A 17 31.12 14.88 -16.74
N ALA A 18 31.02 15.87 -17.62
CA ALA A 18 29.94 16.00 -18.60
C ALA A 18 29.96 14.90 -19.66
N ALA A 19 31.16 14.41 -20.04
CA ALA A 19 31.28 13.32 -20.99
C ALA A 19 30.53 12.05 -20.56
N TYR A 20 30.41 11.79 -19.25
CA TYR A 20 29.74 10.58 -18.74
C TYR A 20 28.34 10.80 -18.17
N THR A 21 28.08 11.85 -17.37
CA THR A 21 26.84 11.90 -16.55
C THR A 21 26.13 13.25 -16.45
N ALA A 22 26.66 14.35 -16.98
CA ALA A 22 26.13 15.70 -16.71
C ALA A 22 25.11 16.24 -17.74
N GLY A 23 24.81 15.51 -18.81
CA GLY A 23 23.98 16.05 -19.89
C GLY A 23 23.28 15.00 -20.76
N PRO A 24 22.32 15.45 -21.59
CA PRO A 24 21.58 14.59 -22.51
C PRO A 24 22.48 13.91 -23.55
N ASP A 25 23.61 14.53 -23.90
CA ASP A 25 24.58 14.02 -24.88
C ASP A 25 25.74 13.24 -24.23
N SER A 26 25.63 12.92 -22.94
CA SER A 26 26.66 12.14 -22.23
C SER A 26 26.59 10.66 -22.59
N ILE A 27 27.71 9.94 -22.44
CA ILE A 27 27.79 8.49 -22.70
C ILE A 27 26.72 7.73 -21.90
N GLY A 28 26.52 8.06 -20.62
CA GLY A 28 25.49 7.43 -19.78
C GLY A 28 24.07 7.67 -20.30
N SER A 29 23.79 8.89 -20.79
CA SER A 29 22.51 9.22 -21.42
C SER A 29 22.29 8.44 -22.73
N HIS A 30 23.31 8.30 -23.58
CA HIS A 30 23.23 7.50 -24.80
C HIS A 30 22.95 6.02 -24.51
N VAL A 31 23.65 5.43 -23.53
CA VAL A 31 23.41 4.04 -23.11
C VAL A 31 21.97 3.87 -22.61
N SER A 32 21.49 4.79 -21.78
CA SER A 32 20.11 4.74 -21.26
C SER A 32 19.05 4.88 -22.35
N ALA A 33 19.29 5.77 -23.32
CA ALA A 33 18.39 5.97 -24.47
C ALA A 33 18.35 4.74 -25.38
N MET A 34 19.52 4.16 -25.70
CA MET A 34 19.62 2.92 -26.47
C MET A 34 18.90 1.77 -25.76
N ALA A 35 19.14 1.58 -24.45
CA ALA A 35 18.49 0.54 -23.67
C ALA A 35 16.95 0.69 -23.68
N ALA A 36 16.45 1.91 -23.52
CA ALA A 36 15.01 2.19 -23.55
C ALA A 36 14.38 1.95 -24.94
N GLN A 37 15.12 2.21 -26.03
CA GLN A 37 14.65 1.87 -27.38
C GLN A 37 14.57 0.36 -27.58
N LEU A 38 15.60 -0.38 -27.15
CA LEU A 38 15.63 -1.85 -27.26
C LEU A 38 14.51 -2.51 -26.43
N SER A 39 14.15 -1.93 -25.29
CA SER A 39 13.05 -2.41 -24.44
C SER A 39 11.68 -1.78 -24.75
N SER A 40 11.57 -0.96 -25.81
CA SER A 40 10.30 -0.34 -26.20
C SER A 40 9.15 -1.33 -26.53
N PRO A 41 9.40 -2.57 -27.00
CA PRO A 41 8.34 -3.55 -27.18
C PRO A 41 7.91 -4.25 -25.89
N ASP A 42 8.69 -4.15 -24.81
CA ASP A 42 8.42 -4.86 -23.55
C ASP A 42 7.31 -4.13 -22.75
N PRO A 43 6.46 -4.88 -22.02
CA PRO A 43 5.45 -4.26 -21.17
C PRO A 43 6.12 -3.55 -19.98
N LEU A 44 5.65 -2.33 -19.69
CA LEU A 44 6.09 -1.54 -18.55
C LEU A 44 4.90 -1.30 -17.61
N LEU A 45 5.01 -1.82 -16.40
CA LEU A 45 4.05 -1.59 -15.33
C LEU A 45 4.61 -0.55 -14.36
N VAL A 46 3.87 0.52 -14.14
CA VAL A 46 4.21 1.58 -13.18
C VAL A 46 3.11 1.67 -12.14
N THR A 47 3.46 1.58 -10.86
CA THR A 47 2.54 1.96 -9.78
C THR A 47 2.94 3.33 -9.22
N THR A 48 1.95 4.17 -8.97
CA THR A 48 2.07 5.48 -8.33
C THR A 48 1.53 5.43 -6.90
N ALA A 49 1.29 6.59 -6.28
CA ALA A 49 0.63 6.67 -4.97
C ALA A 49 -0.83 6.16 -4.97
N THR A 50 -1.51 6.14 -6.13
CA THR A 50 -2.95 5.86 -6.24
C THR A 50 -3.33 4.92 -7.38
N ASP A 51 -2.48 4.76 -8.40
CA ASP A 51 -2.84 4.13 -9.66
C ASP A 51 -1.78 3.11 -10.12
N LEU A 52 -2.19 2.10 -10.88
CA LEU A 52 -1.33 1.28 -11.73
C LEU A 52 -1.52 1.72 -13.18
N VAL A 53 -0.42 1.83 -13.90
CA VAL A 53 -0.38 2.15 -15.33
C VAL A 53 0.40 1.05 -16.03
N LEU A 54 -0.25 0.35 -16.96
CA LEU A 54 0.41 -0.55 -17.90
C LEU A 54 0.63 0.21 -19.21
N TYR A 55 1.89 0.32 -19.62
CA TYR A 55 2.27 0.66 -20.99
C TYR A 55 2.59 -0.64 -21.74
N PRO A 56 1.72 -1.11 -22.66
CA PRO A 56 1.91 -2.42 -23.27
C PRO A 56 3.14 -2.52 -24.18
N GLY A 57 3.68 -1.38 -24.65
CA GLY A 57 4.78 -1.31 -25.60
C GLY A 57 4.30 -1.18 -27.05
N SER A 58 5.25 -0.98 -27.95
CA SER A 58 5.01 -0.87 -29.40
C SER A 58 3.97 0.20 -29.81
N GLY A 59 3.90 1.30 -29.05
CA GLY A 59 2.97 2.40 -29.33
C GLY A 59 1.51 2.12 -28.97
N GLN A 60 1.22 1.01 -28.30
CA GLN A 60 -0.12 0.76 -27.78
C GLN A 60 -0.48 1.72 -26.64
N PRO A 61 -1.76 2.11 -26.54
CA PRO A 61 -2.18 3.07 -25.53
C PRO A 61 -2.05 2.50 -24.10
N PRO A 62 -1.75 3.34 -23.09
CA PRO A 62 -1.66 2.90 -21.71
C PRO A 62 -3.02 2.52 -21.14
N GLN A 63 -2.99 1.58 -20.19
CA GLN A 63 -4.15 1.15 -19.41
C GLN A 63 -3.94 1.53 -17.95
N VAL A 64 -4.96 2.12 -17.31
CA VAL A 64 -4.87 2.67 -15.96
C VAL A 64 -5.90 2.04 -15.04
N LEU A 65 -5.49 1.67 -13.83
CA LEU A 65 -6.36 1.20 -12.76
C LEU A 65 -6.07 1.92 -11.44
N GLY A 66 -7.05 2.62 -10.90
CA GLY A 66 -6.98 3.17 -9.54
C GLY A 66 -7.16 2.10 -8.46
N PHE A 67 -6.37 2.16 -7.39
CA PHE A 67 -6.40 1.11 -6.35
C PHE A 67 -6.57 1.59 -4.91
N ARG A 68 -6.57 2.91 -4.64
CA ARG A 68 -6.61 3.45 -3.27
C ARG A 68 -7.67 4.52 -3.02
N LYS A 69 -7.40 5.79 -3.33
CA LYS A 69 -8.23 6.92 -2.86
C LYS A 69 -9.59 7.05 -3.57
N SER A 70 -9.71 6.42 -4.74
CA SER A 70 -10.90 6.42 -5.60
C SER A 70 -11.72 5.13 -5.51
N THR A 71 -11.31 4.17 -4.67
CA THR A 71 -11.95 2.85 -4.60
C THR A 71 -13.04 2.82 -3.54
N ARG A 72 -14.17 2.19 -3.88
CA ARG A 72 -15.32 2.03 -2.97
C ARG A 72 -14.93 1.18 -1.76
N GLY A 73 -15.51 1.48 -0.60
CA GLY A 73 -15.30 0.70 0.64
C GLY A 73 -13.96 0.96 1.34
N PHE A 74 -12.97 1.57 0.69
CA PHE A 74 -11.67 1.87 1.30
C PHE A 74 -11.81 2.89 2.44
N LYS A 75 -12.49 4.01 2.19
CA LYS A 75 -12.59 5.10 3.18
C LYS A 75 -13.48 4.69 4.35
N GLU A 76 -14.52 3.92 4.07
CA GLU A 76 -15.47 3.42 5.04
C GLU A 76 -14.78 2.45 6.02
N LEU A 77 -14.08 1.43 5.52
CA LEU A 77 -13.34 0.50 6.38
C LEU A 77 -12.12 1.15 7.03
N ALA A 78 -11.42 2.07 6.35
CA ALA A 78 -10.35 2.84 6.98
C ALA A 78 -10.89 3.69 8.15
N GLY A 79 -12.05 4.33 8.00
CA GLY A 79 -12.68 5.08 9.09
C GLY A 79 -12.86 4.22 10.35
N VAL A 80 -13.29 2.98 10.18
CA VAL A 80 -13.47 2.02 11.29
C VAL A 80 -12.14 1.50 11.84
N SER A 81 -11.18 1.16 10.97
CA SER A 81 -9.86 0.67 11.39
C SER A 81 -9.05 1.73 12.16
N HIS A 82 -9.31 3.01 11.90
CA HIS A 82 -8.62 4.13 12.55
C HIS A 82 -9.22 4.50 13.91
N LEU A 83 -10.30 3.86 14.36
CA LEU A 83 -10.87 4.09 15.69
C LEU A 83 -9.83 3.79 16.79
N GLY A 84 -9.15 2.64 16.74
CA GLY A 84 -8.10 2.30 17.72
C GLY A 84 -6.99 3.37 17.82
N PRO A 85 -6.29 3.70 16.71
CA PRO A 85 -5.31 4.78 16.70
C PRO A 85 -5.85 6.15 17.11
N ALA A 86 -7.09 6.48 16.77
CA ALA A 86 -7.71 7.74 17.17
C ALA A 86 -7.89 7.81 18.69
N LEU A 87 -8.38 6.74 19.33
CA LEU A 87 -8.53 6.68 20.79
C LEU A 87 -7.18 6.70 21.51
N ALA A 88 -6.18 5.99 20.98
CA ALA A 88 -4.80 6.07 21.47
C ALA A 88 -4.22 7.49 21.35
N SER A 89 -4.56 8.21 20.28
CA SER A 89 -4.13 9.60 20.08
C SER A 89 -4.80 10.55 21.09
N LEU A 90 -6.06 10.30 21.50
CA LEU A 90 -6.70 11.09 22.56
C LEU A 90 -5.98 10.91 23.90
N VAL A 91 -5.51 9.69 24.22
CA VAL A 91 -4.67 9.44 25.40
C VAL A 91 -3.38 10.26 25.30
N ALA A 92 -2.69 10.21 24.16
CA ALA A 92 -1.45 10.97 23.95
C ALA A 92 -1.67 12.49 24.08
N LEU A 93 -2.76 13.02 23.54
CA LEU A 93 -3.12 14.44 23.65
C LEU A 93 -3.33 14.83 25.12
N ARG A 94 -4.03 13.99 25.90
CA ARG A 94 -4.20 14.22 27.35
C ARG A 94 -2.86 14.19 28.09
N GLU A 95 -2.01 13.20 27.84
CA GLU A 95 -0.70 13.09 28.49
C GLU A 95 0.24 14.26 28.12
N GLY A 96 0.04 14.87 26.95
CA GLY A 96 0.74 16.08 26.51
C GLY A 96 0.08 17.40 26.93
N ASP A 97 -0.89 17.38 27.84
CA ASP A 97 -1.65 18.57 28.29
C ASP A 97 -2.32 19.37 27.14
N HIS A 98 -2.70 18.70 26.06
CA HIS A 98 -3.47 19.28 24.95
C HIS A 98 -4.98 19.09 25.15
N ASP A 99 -5.80 19.95 24.51
CA ASP A 99 -7.26 19.79 24.51
C ASP A 99 -7.66 18.54 23.69
N TRP A 100 -7.90 17.45 24.40
CA TRP A 100 -8.42 16.20 23.84
C TRP A 100 -9.95 16.14 23.84
N THR A 101 -10.63 16.99 24.61
CA THR A 101 -12.09 16.90 24.83
C THR A 101 -12.86 17.30 23.58
N THR A 102 -12.38 18.34 22.87
CA THR A 102 -12.97 18.76 21.60
C THR A 102 -12.88 17.65 20.54
N ASP A 103 -11.72 17.01 20.41
CA ASP A 103 -11.52 15.91 19.47
C ASP A 103 -12.33 14.66 19.85
N ALA A 104 -12.42 14.33 21.14
CA ALA A 104 -13.24 13.21 21.65
C ALA A 104 -14.73 13.40 21.33
N LYS A 105 -15.27 14.60 21.56
CA LYS A 105 -16.68 14.93 21.24
C LYS A 105 -16.95 14.88 19.74
N ARG A 106 -16.02 15.36 18.91
CA ARG A 106 -16.12 15.27 17.45
C ARG A 106 -16.13 13.81 16.99
N LEU A 107 -15.23 12.98 17.52
CA LEU A 107 -15.16 11.56 17.20
C LEU A 107 -16.44 10.82 17.64
N PHE A 108 -16.96 11.13 18.83
CA PHE A 108 -18.21 10.57 19.34
C PHE A 108 -19.39 10.86 18.39
N ALA A 109 -19.59 12.12 18.02
CA ALA A 109 -20.66 12.51 17.10
C ALA A 109 -20.52 11.83 15.73
N ALA A 110 -19.32 11.83 15.16
CA ALA A 110 -19.05 11.17 13.89
C ALA A 110 -19.31 9.65 13.95
N ALA A 111 -18.97 9.00 15.06
CA ALA A 111 -19.23 7.58 15.26
C ALA A 111 -20.74 7.28 15.36
N GLN A 112 -21.51 8.13 16.04
CA GLN A 112 -22.97 8.01 16.10
C GLN A 112 -23.62 8.17 14.72
N ASP A 113 -23.21 9.20 13.97
CA ASP A 113 -23.74 9.45 12.62
C ASP A 113 -23.42 8.29 11.67
N ALA A 114 -22.17 7.80 11.70
CA ALA A 114 -21.75 6.65 10.91
C ALA A 114 -22.54 5.39 11.28
N ARG A 115 -22.81 5.17 12.58
CA ARG A 115 -23.56 4.02 13.07
C ARG A 115 -25.01 4.08 12.59
N ALA A 116 -25.64 5.25 12.67
CA ALA A 116 -27.01 5.46 12.19
C ALA A 116 -27.15 5.26 10.66
N ALA A 117 -26.12 5.59 9.89
CA ALA A 117 -26.10 5.38 8.44
C ALA A 117 -25.77 3.93 8.03
N ASN A 118 -25.14 3.16 8.91
CA ASN A 118 -24.64 1.83 8.62
C ASN A 118 -25.79 0.81 8.46
N SER A 119 -25.74 0.02 7.39
CA SER A 119 -26.74 -1.03 7.13
C SER A 119 -26.22 -2.04 6.10
N THR A 120 -26.77 -3.26 6.09
CA THR A 120 -26.45 -4.26 5.05
C THR A 120 -26.73 -3.72 3.65
N ALA A 121 -27.80 -2.95 3.46
CA ALA A 121 -28.14 -2.33 2.19
C ALA A 121 -27.09 -1.29 1.74
N LEU A 122 -26.51 -0.52 2.67
CA LEU A 122 -25.41 0.39 2.35
C LEU A 122 -24.22 -0.39 1.75
N TRP A 123 -23.80 -1.46 2.42
CA TRP A 123 -22.66 -2.28 1.99
C TRP A 123 -22.90 -2.99 0.67
N ARG A 124 -24.10 -3.53 0.47
CA ARG A 124 -24.48 -4.26 -0.75
C ARG A 124 -24.75 -3.35 -1.94
N ASP A 125 -25.56 -2.30 -1.74
CA ASP A 125 -26.19 -1.58 -2.86
C ASP A 125 -25.45 -0.29 -3.23
N ARG A 126 -24.81 0.38 -2.27
CA ARG A 126 -24.09 1.65 -2.52
C ARG A 126 -22.58 1.47 -2.56
N ILE A 127 -22.02 0.85 -1.52
CA ILE A 127 -20.59 0.56 -1.46
C ILE A 127 -20.25 -0.52 -2.48
N GLY A 128 -20.96 -1.66 -2.44
CA GLY A 128 -21.01 -2.66 -3.52
C GLY A 128 -19.64 -3.16 -3.97
N VAL A 129 -18.76 -3.49 -3.02
CA VAL A 129 -17.42 -4.03 -3.31
C VAL A 129 -17.54 -5.52 -3.62
N GLU A 130 -17.04 -5.93 -4.78
CA GLU A 130 -17.22 -7.29 -5.29
C GLU A 130 -16.58 -8.36 -4.39
N ALA A 131 -15.38 -8.09 -3.87
CA ALA A 131 -14.68 -9.01 -2.96
C ALA A 131 -15.44 -9.23 -1.63
N TYR A 132 -16.41 -8.37 -1.30
CA TYR A 132 -17.22 -8.47 -0.08
C TYR A 132 -18.53 -9.23 -0.29
N ARG A 133 -18.81 -9.69 -1.51
CA ARG A 133 -20.08 -10.35 -1.84
C ARG A 133 -20.33 -11.57 -0.95
N GLY A 134 -21.47 -11.58 -0.27
CA GLY A 134 -21.86 -12.61 0.69
C GLY A 134 -21.43 -12.32 2.13
N ARG A 135 -20.72 -11.21 2.39
CA ARG A 135 -20.25 -10.79 3.72
C ARG A 135 -20.85 -9.45 4.16
N GLU A 136 -21.74 -8.85 3.39
CA GLU A 136 -22.24 -7.49 3.60
C GLU A 136 -22.93 -7.33 4.96
N GLU A 137 -23.69 -8.34 5.38
CA GLU A 137 -24.36 -8.35 6.69
C GLU A 137 -23.35 -8.48 7.85
N ALA A 138 -22.34 -9.34 7.70
CA ALA A 138 -21.28 -9.49 8.69
C ALA A 138 -20.45 -8.21 8.82
N ILE A 139 -20.13 -7.56 7.69
CA ILE A 139 -19.44 -6.27 7.68
C ILE A 139 -20.30 -5.21 8.37
N ALA A 140 -21.60 -5.13 8.05
CA ALA A 140 -22.51 -4.19 8.70
C ALA A 140 -22.54 -4.40 10.22
N ARG A 141 -22.66 -5.64 10.71
CA ARG A 141 -22.62 -5.94 12.15
C ARG A 141 -21.30 -5.57 12.81
N MET A 142 -20.16 -5.93 12.20
CA MET A 142 -18.83 -5.55 12.69
C MET A 142 -18.70 -4.04 12.84
N VAL A 143 -19.15 -3.28 11.83
CA VAL A 143 -19.09 -1.82 11.85
C VAL A 143 -20.02 -1.24 12.92
N ASP A 144 -21.27 -1.71 13.02
CA ASP A 144 -22.20 -1.25 14.07
C ASP A 144 -21.63 -1.50 15.48
N TYR A 145 -21.14 -2.71 15.70
CA TYR A 145 -20.53 -3.13 16.96
C TYR A 145 -19.33 -2.24 17.33
N SER A 146 -18.39 -2.04 16.40
CA SER A 146 -17.18 -1.25 16.64
C SER A 146 -17.47 0.22 16.95
N LEU A 147 -18.44 0.82 16.26
CA LEU A 147 -18.90 2.18 16.52
C LEU A 147 -19.61 2.26 17.86
N GLY A 148 -20.44 1.28 18.20
CA GLY A 148 -21.07 1.16 19.52
C GLY A 148 -20.04 1.12 20.66
N LEU A 149 -19.09 0.20 20.58
CA LEU A 149 -18.00 0.06 21.55
C LEU A 149 -17.21 1.36 21.72
N THR A 150 -16.89 2.01 20.60
CA THR A 150 -16.18 3.31 20.59
C THR A 150 -16.99 4.39 21.28
N THR A 151 -18.28 4.53 20.97
CA THR A 151 -19.13 5.57 21.58
C THR A 151 -19.29 5.35 23.09
N GLN A 152 -19.47 4.09 23.53
CA GLN A 152 -19.56 3.77 24.96
C GLN A 152 -18.27 4.10 25.71
N TRP A 153 -17.10 3.78 25.12
CA TRP A 153 -15.82 4.13 25.73
C TRP A 153 -15.60 5.64 25.78
N LEU A 154 -15.93 6.37 24.70
CA LEU A 154 -15.84 7.82 24.65
C LEU A 154 -16.74 8.51 25.67
N GLU A 155 -17.97 8.02 25.85
CA GLU A 155 -18.88 8.50 26.90
C GLU A 155 -18.26 8.32 28.29
N ALA A 156 -17.75 7.12 28.58
CA ALA A 156 -17.12 6.83 29.88
C ALA A 156 -15.91 7.71 30.19
N VAL A 157 -15.05 8.03 29.21
CA VAL A 157 -13.88 8.90 29.44
C VAL A 157 -14.23 10.39 29.44
N LEU A 158 -15.31 10.80 28.75
CA LEU A 158 -15.82 12.17 28.83
C LEU A 158 -16.47 12.44 30.19
N ASP A 159 -17.14 11.45 30.77
CA ASP A 159 -17.72 11.51 32.12
C ASP A 159 -16.66 11.44 33.22
N ASP A 160 -15.64 10.58 33.03
CA ASP A 160 -14.53 10.40 33.97
C ASP A 160 -13.18 10.47 33.23
N PRO A 161 -12.59 11.68 33.09
CA PRO A 161 -11.30 11.88 32.43
C PRO A 161 -10.15 11.06 33.01
N GLN A 162 -10.23 10.57 34.26
CA GLN A 162 -9.16 9.74 34.83
C GLN A 162 -8.99 8.43 34.07
N ARG A 163 -10.05 7.96 33.41
CA ARG A 163 -10.08 6.75 32.58
C ARG A 163 -9.33 6.89 31.27
N LEU A 164 -9.04 8.10 30.79
CA LEU A 164 -8.36 8.31 29.51
C LEU A 164 -6.87 7.97 29.60
N THR A 165 -6.54 6.68 29.66
CA THR A 165 -5.18 6.13 29.79
C THR A 165 -4.98 4.99 28.82
N TYR A 166 -3.73 4.69 28.45
CA TYR A 166 -3.43 3.54 27.61
C TYR A 166 -3.84 2.22 28.27
N GLN A 167 -3.65 2.11 29.59
CA GLN A 167 -4.04 0.91 30.33
C GLN A 167 -5.55 0.64 30.23
N HIS A 168 -6.38 1.66 30.43
CA HIS A 168 -7.83 1.53 30.31
C HIS A 168 -8.27 1.26 28.87
N LEU A 169 -7.68 1.97 27.89
CA LEU A 169 -7.94 1.75 26.48
C LEU A 169 -7.66 0.28 26.07
N VAL A 170 -6.50 -0.24 26.47
CA VAL A 170 -6.09 -1.62 26.17
C VAL A 170 -7.02 -2.63 26.83
N ALA A 171 -7.29 -2.44 28.12
CA ALA A 171 -8.05 -3.39 28.93
C ALA A 171 -9.55 -3.42 28.60
N GLU A 172 -10.14 -2.30 28.16
CA GLU A 172 -11.59 -2.24 27.92
C GLU A 172 -11.97 -2.59 26.49
N ILE A 173 -11.18 -2.19 25.48
CA ILE A 173 -11.64 -2.29 24.09
C ILE A 173 -10.63 -2.86 23.10
N LEU A 174 -9.31 -2.67 23.26
CA LEU A 174 -8.35 -3.14 22.25
C LEU A 174 -8.12 -4.64 22.31
N GLN A 175 -7.90 -5.19 23.50
CA GLN A 175 -7.56 -6.61 23.67
C GLN A 175 -8.77 -7.50 23.97
N ASP A 176 -8.64 -8.78 23.63
CA ASP A 176 -9.65 -9.80 23.94
C ASP A 176 -9.86 -9.90 25.45
N ARG A 177 -11.13 -9.99 25.87
CA ARG A 177 -11.53 -10.27 27.25
C ARG A 177 -12.85 -11.05 27.28
N PRO A 178 -13.14 -11.81 28.37
CA PRO A 178 -14.26 -12.75 28.39
C PRO A 178 -15.66 -12.16 28.12
N ASP A 179 -15.86 -10.90 28.49
CA ASP A 179 -17.10 -10.12 28.38
C ASP A 179 -17.16 -9.24 27.12
N LEU A 180 -16.10 -9.23 26.31
CA LEU A 180 -16.04 -8.51 25.04
C LEU A 180 -16.11 -9.52 23.88
N PRO A 181 -17.24 -9.60 23.13
CA PRO A 181 -17.42 -10.61 22.09
C PRO A 181 -16.29 -10.62 21.05
N VAL A 182 -15.84 -9.43 20.64
CA VAL A 182 -14.75 -9.25 19.68
C VAL A 182 -13.96 -8.00 20.05
N SER A 183 -12.64 -8.07 20.16
CA SER A 183 -11.84 -6.89 20.47
C SER A 183 -11.67 -5.93 19.30
N LEU A 184 -11.38 -4.66 19.58
CA LEU A 184 -11.10 -3.68 18.53
C LEU A 184 -9.80 -4.01 17.76
N ASP A 185 -8.84 -4.72 18.36
CA ASP A 185 -7.69 -5.27 17.63
C ASP A 185 -8.13 -6.24 16.52
N ARG A 186 -9.08 -7.14 16.80
CA ARG A 186 -9.62 -8.06 15.80
C ARG A 186 -10.41 -7.32 14.71
N VAL A 187 -11.16 -6.29 15.08
CA VAL A 187 -11.86 -5.41 14.11
C VAL A 187 -10.86 -4.68 13.22
N MET A 188 -9.76 -4.16 13.77
CA MET A 188 -8.69 -3.52 12.99
C MET A 188 -8.06 -4.52 12.00
N VAL A 189 -7.75 -5.75 12.45
CA VAL A 189 -7.29 -6.81 11.56
C VAL A 189 -8.30 -7.06 10.44
N ALA A 190 -9.58 -7.24 10.76
CA ALA A 190 -10.62 -7.56 9.78
C ALA A 190 -10.80 -6.46 8.73
N THR A 191 -10.87 -5.21 9.17
CA THR A 191 -11.01 -4.05 8.28
C THR A 191 -9.80 -3.88 7.36
N PHE A 192 -8.57 -3.98 7.88
CA PHE A 192 -7.38 -3.97 7.02
C PHE A 192 -7.31 -5.18 6.09
N TYR A 193 -7.77 -6.35 6.54
CA TYR A 193 -7.74 -7.57 5.74
C TYR A 193 -8.73 -7.50 4.58
N LEU A 194 -9.95 -7.03 4.82
CA LEU A 194 -10.96 -6.78 3.79
C LEU A 194 -10.44 -5.81 2.71
N VAL A 195 -9.83 -4.70 3.13
CA VAL A 195 -9.20 -3.75 2.20
C VAL A 195 -8.08 -4.42 1.41
N GLY A 196 -7.22 -5.20 2.08
CA GLY A 196 -6.16 -5.97 1.42
C GLY A 196 -6.70 -6.99 0.40
N LEU A 197 -7.79 -7.68 0.75
CA LEU A 197 -8.47 -8.66 -0.10
C LEU A 197 -9.07 -7.99 -1.34
N ASP A 198 -9.80 -6.89 -1.18
CA ASP A 198 -10.36 -6.13 -2.31
C ASP A 198 -9.26 -5.62 -3.26
N ILE A 199 -8.22 -4.98 -2.72
CA ILE A 199 -7.11 -4.47 -3.53
C ILE A 199 -6.44 -5.63 -4.27
N SER A 200 -6.16 -6.74 -3.59
CA SER A 200 -5.53 -7.92 -4.20
C SER A 200 -6.42 -8.53 -5.28
N TYR A 201 -7.73 -8.64 -5.05
CA TYR A 201 -8.70 -9.17 -6.01
C TYR A 201 -8.80 -8.32 -7.26
N ARG A 202 -8.97 -7.00 -7.12
CA ARG A 202 -9.09 -6.09 -8.26
C ARG A 202 -7.79 -6.01 -9.05
N LEU A 203 -6.66 -5.85 -8.37
CA LEU A 203 -5.36 -5.79 -9.03
C LEU A 203 -5.01 -7.11 -9.69
N GLY A 204 -5.19 -8.24 -8.99
CA GLY A 204 -4.95 -9.57 -9.52
C GLY A 204 -5.80 -9.85 -10.76
N THR A 205 -7.11 -9.64 -10.67
CA THR A 205 -8.05 -9.82 -11.80
C THR A 205 -7.67 -8.95 -12.98
N TRP A 206 -7.35 -7.69 -12.75
CA TRP A 206 -6.93 -6.79 -13.83
C TRP A 206 -5.62 -7.25 -14.46
N LEU A 207 -4.57 -7.47 -13.67
CA LEU A 207 -3.25 -7.88 -14.16
C LEU A 207 -3.28 -9.23 -14.89
N SER A 208 -4.00 -10.23 -14.38
CA SER A 208 -4.18 -11.53 -15.04
C SER A 208 -4.96 -11.41 -16.36
N GLY A 209 -5.87 -10.44 -16.47
CA GLY A 209 -6.62 -10.16 -17.70
C GLY A 209 -5.82 -9.48 -18.81
N LEU A 210 -4.62 -8.94 -18.51
CA LEU A 210 -3.82 -8.15 -19.46
C LEU A 210 -2.89 -8.99 -20.33
N GLY A 211 -2.69 -10.29 -20.04
CA GLY A 211 -1.80 -11.16 -20.81
C GLY A 211 -0.33 -10.72 -20.80
N ILE A 212 0.14 -10.16 -19.67
CA ILE A 212 1.51 -9.66 -19.53
C ILE A 212 2.51 -10.82 -19.62
N ASP A 213 3.52 -10.71 -20.48
CA ASP A 213 4.71 -11.57 -20.42
C ASP A 213 5.59 -11.11 -19.26
N TRP A 214 5.37 -11.70 -18.08
CA TRP A 214 6.07 -11.35 -16.85
C TRP A 214 7.60 -11.56 -16.92
N SER A 215 8.08 -12.47 -17.78
CA SER A 215 9.51 -12.69 -17.96
C SER A 215 10.23 -11.48 -18.58
N ARG A 216 9.46 -10.66 -19.32
CA ARG A 216 9.90 -9.44 -20.00
C ARG A 216 9.33 -8.17 -19.38
N ALA A 217 8.41 -8.27 -18.43
CA ALA A 217 7.81 -7.10 -17.81
C ALA A 217 8.84 -6.25 -17.07
N MET A 218 8.77 -4.94 -17.26
CA MET A 218 9.52 -3.94 -16.52
C MET A 218 8.59 -3.37 -15.45
N VAL A 219 9.01 -3.36 -14.18
CA VAL A 219 8.15 -2.85 -13.09
C VAL A 219 8.83 -1.70 -12.37
N ILE A 220 8.11 -0.58 -12.24
CA ILE A 220 8.50 0.56 -11.40
C ILE A 220 7.43 0.77 -10.32
N VAL A 221 7.88 0.87 -9.08
CA VAL A 221 7.08 1.28 -7.94
C VAL A 221 7.49 2.68 -7.54
N ALA A 222 6.63 3.65 -7.82
CA ALA A 222 6.88 5.07 -7.59
C ALA A 222 5.80 5.69 -6.69
N GLY A 223 6.13 6.84 -6.11
CA GLY A 223 5.21 7.65 -5.34
C GLY A 223 5.00 7.23 -3.89
N GLN A 224 4.56 8.21 -3.10
CA GLN A 224 4.41 8.06 -1.66
C GLN A 224 3.08 7.40 -1.31
N GLN A 225 3.16 6.23 -0.70
CA GLN A 225 2.00 5.60 -0.08
C GLN A 225 2.04 5.84 1.44
N GLY A 226 1.11 6.65 1.97
CA GLY A 226 1.08 6.89 3.42
C GLY A 226 2.22 7.82 3.87
N ARG A 227 3.08 7.38 4.79
CA ARG A 227 4.18 8.19 5.34
C ARG A 227 5.30 8.37 4.28
N PRO A 228 6.06 9.48 4.29
CA PRO A 228 7.15 9.71 3.33
C PRO A 228 8.25 8.65 3.31
N THR A 229 8.41 7.91 4.41
CA THR A 229 9.45 6.89 4.60
C THR A 229 8.98 5.47 4.29
N ALA A 230 7.69 5.26 4.05
CA ALA A 230 7.10 3.94 3.98
C ALA A 230 7.09 3.34 2.57
N GLY A 231 7.26 2.01 2.46
CA GLY A 231 7.12 1.29 1.19
C GLY A 231 8.22 1.58 0.18
N VAL A 232 9.42 1.93 0.67
CA VAL A 232 10.60 2.27 -0.15
C VAL A 232 11.47 1.05 -0.50
N THR A 233 11.06 -0.15 -0.09
CA THR A 233 11.61 -1.44 -0.54
C THR A 233 10.48 -2.36 -1.00
N TRP A 234 10.79 -3.39 -1.80
CA TRP A 234 9.75 -4.31 -2.27
C TRP A 234 9.10 -5.10 -1.12
N GLN A 235 9.85 -5.41 -0.05
CA GLN A 235 9.33 -6.11 1.13
C GLN A 235 8.34 -5.26 1.93
N THR A 236 8.56 -3.95 1.94
CA THR A 236 7.75 -2.98 2.71
C THR A 236 6.63 -2.34 1.89
N ASN A 237 6.55 -2.66 0.60
CA ASN A 237 5.54 -2.14 -0.33
C ASN A 237 4.51 -3.21 -0.69
N SER A 238 3.26 -3.04 -0.25
CA SER A 238 2.21 -4.03 -0.46
C SER A 238 1.83 -4.22 -1.94
N ILE A 239 1.92 -3.17 -2.75
CA ILE A 239 1.65 -3.27 -4.19
C ILE A 239 2.73 -4.07 -4.91
N ALA A 240 4.00 -3.85 -4.56
CA ALA A 240 5.11 -4.67 -5.07
C ALA A 240 4.87 -6.15 -4.78
N ARG A 241 4.42 -6.48 -3.57
CA ARG A 241 4.13 -7.87 -3.16
C ARG A 241 2.92 -8.46 -3.89
N ILE A 242 1.87 -7.67 -4.15
CA ILE A 242 0.72 -8.11 -4.97
C ILE A 242 1.17 -8.40 -6.41
N ILE A 243 1.99 -7.54 -7.01
CA ILE A 243 2.52 -7.75 -8.37
C ILE A 243 3.34 -9.04 -8.42
N LEU A 244 4.26 -9.25 -7.47
CA LEU A 244 5.08 -10.46 -7.40
C LEU A 244 4.23 -11.72 -7.20
N ALA A 245 3.20 -11.65 -6.34
CA ALA A 245 2.27 -12.77 -6.14
C ALA A 245 1.45 -13.07 -7.40
N THR A 246 0.99 -12.04 -8.11
CA THR A 246 0.20 -12.20 -9.35
C THR A 246 1.04 -12.73 -10.51
N ALA A 247 2.33 -12.40 -10.54
CA ALA A 247 3.26 -12.94 -11.51
C ALA A 247 3.63 -14.41 -11.27
N ASP A 248 3.28 -15.00 -10.12
CA ASP A 248 3.49 -16.41 -9.78
C ASP A 248 4.94 -16.89 -10.06
N GLY A 249 5.92 -16.07 -9.66
CA GLY A 249 7.35 -16.35 -9.87
C GLY A 249 7.87 -16.10 -11.30
N ALA A 250 7.00 -15.75 -12.25
CA ALA A 250 7.40 -15.45 -13.63
C ALA A 250 8.03 -14.07 -13.82
N LEU A 251 7.90 -13.16 -12.83
CA LEU A 251 8.59 -11.86 -12.81
C LEU A 251 9.91 -11.99 -12.03
N PRO A 252 11.08 -11.90 -12.68
CA PRO A 252 12.36 -11.85 -11.99
C PRO A 252 12.45 -10.60 -11.11
N LEU A 253 12.91 -10.76 -9.86
CA LEU A 253 12.94 -9.67 -8.88
C LEU A 253 13.81 -8.49 -9.34
N GLU A 254 14.88 -8.77 -10.07
CA GLU A 254 15.77 -7.75 -10.65
C GLU A 254 15.12 -6.88 -11.74
N ARG A 255 13.87 -7.20 -12.13
CA ARG A 255 13.04 -6.38 -13.03
C ARG A 255 12.04 -5.49 -12.30
N LEU A 256 11.98 -5.55 -10.97
CA LEU A 256 11.15 -4.68 -10.14
C LEU A 256 12.03 -3.65 -9.43
N TYR A 257 11.81 -2.37 -9.72
CA TYR A 257 12.48 -1.26 -9.05
C TYR A 257 11.52 -0.47 -8.20
N VAL A 258 11.88 -0.24 -6.93
CA VAL A 258 11.24 0.78 -6.10
C VAL A 258 12.01 2.08 -6.29
N ALA A 259 11.36 3.08 -6.88
CA ALA A 259 11.93 4.36 -7.26
C ALA A 259 11.14 5.52 -6.62
N PRO A 260 11.36 5.82 -5.33
CA PRO A 260 10.59 6.85 -4.62
C PRO A 260 10.71 8.26 -5.22
N HIS A 261 11.80 8.53 -5.94
CA HIS A 261 12.08 9.81 -6.58
C HIS A 261 11.66 9.87 -8.06
N ALA A 262 11.11 8.79 -8.61
CA ALA A 262 10.57 8.83 -9.96
C ALA A 262 9.38 9.80 -10.01
N PRO A 263 9.16 10.50 -11.14
CA PRO A 263 8.01 11.37 -11.29
C PRO A 263 6.71 10.56 -11.10
N THR A 264 5.68 11.21 -10.56
CA THR A 264 4.37 10.59 -10.33
C THR A 264 3.28 11.37 -11.03
N LEU A 265 2.22 10.66 -11.42
CA LEU A 265 0.99 11.27 -11.92
C LEU A 265 0.16 11.86 -10.77
N PRO A 266 -0.58 12.95 -11.00
CA PRO A 266 -1.74 13.25 -10.17
C PRO A 266 -2.75 12.08 -10.24
N PRO A 267 -3.61 11.89 -9.22
CA PRO A 267 -4.58 10.80 -9.24
C PRO A 267 -5.44 10.85 -10.50
N VAL A 268 -5.40 9.79 -11.31
CA VAL A 268 -6.20 9.73 -12.53
C VAL A 268 -7.64 9.49 -12.12
N SER A 269 -8.52 10.45 -12.42
CA SER A 269 -9.95 10.28 -12.11
C SER A 269 -10.54 9.22 -13.05
N ALA A 270 -11.16 8.19 -12.48
CA ALA A 270 -11.81 7.14 -13.25
C ALA A 270 -12.84 7.74 -14.21
N GLY A 271 -12.69 7.48 -15.51
CA GLY A 271 -13.67 7.88 -16.54
C GLY A 271 -13.30 9.13 -17.36
N GLN A 272 -12.18 9.79 -17.08
CA GLN A 272 -11.59 10.74 -18.04
C GLN A 272 -10.64 9.95 -18.95
N GLY A 273 -10.75 10.15 -20.27
CA GLY A 273 -9.91 9.47 -21.26
C GLY A 273 -8.42 9.60 -20.93
N GLN A 274 -7.58 8.76 -21.56
CA GLN A 274 -6.13 8.73 -21.36
C GLN A 274 -5.57 10.15 -21.35
N GLN A 275 -5.22 10.66 -20.16
CA GLN A 275 -4.67 11.99 -20.01
C GLN A 275 -3.35 12.02 -20.79
N GLU A 276 -3.14 13.03 -21.63
CA GLU A 276 -1.89 13.21 -22.39
C GLU A 276 -0.66 13.12 -21.48
N GLU A 277 -0.81 13.51 -20.22
CA GLU A 277 0.19 13.36 -19.15
C GLU A 277 0.63 11.90 -18.91
N VAL A 278 -0.30 10.94 -18.91
CA VAL A 278 0.01 9.50 -18.72
C VAL A 278 0.86 9.00 -19.88
N VAL A 279 0.49 9.35 -21.11
CA VAL A 279 1.23 8.98 -22.32
C VAL A 279 2.62 9.63 -22.32
N ALA A 280 2.72 10.91 -21.96
CA ALA A 280 3.97 11.66 -21.94
C ALA A 280 5.03 11.09 -20.97
N LEU A 281 4.61 10.40 -19.90
CA LEU A 281 5.53 9.81 -18.94
C LEU A 281 6.15 8.47 -19.37
N GLU A 282 5.61 7.79 -20.39
CA GLU A 282 6.11 6.47 -20.80
C GLU A 282 7.61 6.49 -21.09
N GLN A 283 8.06 7.47 -21.88
CA GLN A 283 9.46 7.58 -22.26
C GLN A 283 10.36 7.83 -21.04
N THR A 284 9.90 8.65 -20.09
CA THR A 284 10.62 8.93 -18.86
C THR A 284 10.79 7.67 -18.01
N TYR A 285 9.71 6.89 -17.84
CA TYR A 285 9.75 5.65 -17.09
C TYR A 285 10.57 4.56 -17.78
N ARG A 286 10.44 4.39 -19.10
CA ARG A 286 11.28 3.46 -19.87
C ARG A 286 12.76 3.79 -19.74
N ARG A 287 13.14 5.08 -19.86
CA ARG A 287 14.52 5.53 -19.65
C ARG A 287 15.00 5.26 -18.24
N LEU A 288 14.18 5.52 -17.22
CA LEU A 288 14.51 5.24 -15.83
C LEU A 288 14.79 3.75 -15.60
N TRP A 289 13.87 2.86 -16.00
CA TRP A 289 14.04 1.42 -15.80
C TRP A 289 15.20 0.87 -16.65
N ALA A 290 15.20 1.14 -17.95
CA ALA A 290 16.16 0.56 -18.88
C ALA A 290 17.58 1.12 -18.65
N GLY A 291 17.71 2.41 -18.35
CA GLY A 291 18.99 3.02 -17.99
C GLY A 291 19.57 2.43 -16.71
N THR A 292 18.75 2.29 -15.67
CA THR A 292 19.17 1.62 -14.41
C THR A 292 19.60 0.18 -14.69
N ARG A 293 18.82 -0.58 -15.46
CA ARG A 293 19.16 -1.97 -15.80
C ARG A 293 20.46 -2.08 -16.59
N ALA A 294 20.69 -1.20 -17.55
CA ALA A 294 21.91 -1.17 -18.34
C ALA A 294 23.14 -0.91 -17.46
N VAL A 295 23.06 0.04 -16.52
CA VAL A 295 24.17 0.32 -15.57
C VAL A 295 24.45 -0.87 -14.65
N VAL A 296 23.41 -1.56 -14.15
CA VAL A 296 23.58 -2.78 -13.36
C VAL A 296 24.29 -3.87 -14.17
N GLN A 297 23.91 -4.06 -15.44
CA GLN A 297 24.54 -5.03 -16.33
C GLN A 297 26.01 -4.67 -16.65
N LEU A 298 26.32 -3.38 -16.77
CA LEU A 298 27.71 -2.92 -16.92
C LEU A 298 28.57 -3.35 -15.74
N GLY A 299 28.05 -3.32 -14.50
CA GLY A 299 28.78 -3.80 -13.32
C GLY A 299 29.27 -5.24 -13.48
N GLY A 300 28.38 -6.16 -13.90
CA GLY A 300 28.77 -7.55 -14.16
C GLY A 300 29.80 -7.70 -15.29
N ALA A 301 29.65 -6.91 -16.36
CA ALA A 301 30.59 -6.93 -17.49
C ALA A 301 31.96 -6.32 -17.16
N MET A 302 32.00 -5.30 -16.30
CA MET A 302 33.22 -4.60 -15.88
C MET A 302 34.02 -5.38 -14.84
N PHE A 303 33.36 -6.21 -14.03
CA PHE A 303 33.98 -6.95 -12.93
C PHE A 303 33.76 -8.46 -13.01
N PRO A 304 34.11 -9.13 -14.14
CA PRO A 304 33.79 -10.55 -14.34
C PRO A 304 34.54 -11.50 -13.40
N ALA A 305 35.66 -11.07 -12.85
CA ALA A 305 36.45 -11.85 -11.89
C ALA A 305 35.98 -11.67 -10.43
N SER A 306 35.11 -10.69 -10.17
CA SER A 306 34.58 -10.42 -8.83
C SER A 306 33.22 -11.11 -8.67
N PRO A 307 33.01 -11.93 -7.64
CA PRO A 307 31.71 -12.55 -7.42
C PRO A 307 30.65 -11.48 -7.10
N PRO A 308 29.39 -11.66 -7.54
CA PRO A 308 28.28 -10.83 -7.10
C PRO A 308 28.16 -10.85 -5.58
N TYR A 309 27.94 -9.68 -4.98
CA TYR A 309 27.59 -9.59 -3.57
C TYR A 309 26.07 -9.78 -3.41
N ASP A 310 25.67 -10.82 -2.69
CA ASP A 310 24.28 -11.07 -2.32
C ASP A 310 24.11 -10.91 -0.80
N PRO A 311 23.56 -9.78 -0.33
CA PRO A 311 23.32 -9.55 1.09
C PRO A 311 22.13 -10.33 1.66
N ALA A 312 21.35 -11.05 0.85
CA ALA A 312 20.14 -11.72 1.30
C ALA A 312 20.46 -13.05 2.01
N GLY A 313 20.72 -12.98 3.31
CA GLY A 313 20.55 -14.14 4.19
C GLY A 313 19.06 -14.51 4.25
N SER A 314 18.71 -15.69 3.73
CA SER A 314 17.41 -16.38 3.75
C SER A 314 16.26 -15.68 4.51
N ASP A 315 15.32 -15.05 3.80
CA ASP A 315 14.03 -14.67 4.35
C ASP A 315 13.07 -15.86 4.31
N ALA A 316 12.84 -16.48 5.45
CA ALA A 316 11.79 -17.47 5.64
C ALA A 316 10.46 -16.75 5.92
N VAL A 317 9.57 -16.70 4.92
CA VAL A 317 8.16 -16.35 5.15
C VAL A 317 7.47 -17.60 5.70
N ASN A 318 6.98 -17.53 6.93
CA ASN A 318 6.28 -18.64 7.59
C ASN A 318 5.07 -19.14 6.79
N ALA A 319 4.96 -20.46 6.72
CA ALA A 319 3.91 -21.25 6.07
C ALA A 319 2.52 -21.07 6.73
N PRO A 320 1.42 -21.38 6.02
CA PRO A 320 0.05 -21.23 6.53
C PRO A 320 -0.32 -22.24 7.64
N GLY A 321 -1.16 -21.77 8.58
CA GLY A 321 -1.77 -22.51 9.69
C GLY A 321 -3.01 -21.77 10.20
N ALA A 322 -3.58 -22.18 11.35
CA ALA A 322 -4.68 -21.47 12.02
C ALA A 322 -4.36 -19.98 12.24
N VAL A 323 -5.38 -19.13 12.35
CA VAL A 323 -5.20 -17.69 12.58
C VAL A 323 -4.40 -17.48 13.87
N ASP A 324 -3.14 -17.06 13.72
CA ASP A 324 -2.29 -16.66 14.84
C ASP A 324 -2.55 -15.18 15.14
N TRP A 325 -3.47 -14.94 16.08
CA TRP A 325 -3.82 -13.60 16.53
C TRP A 325 -2.63 -12.84 17.10
N SER A 326 -1.69 -13.52 17.77
CA SER A 326 -0.47 -12.88 18.28
C SER A 326 0.40 -12.37 17.14
N ALA A 327 0.56 -13.16 16.08
CA ALA A 327 1.29 -12.72 14.89
C ALA A 327 0.59 -11.57 14.16
N LEU A 328 -0.74 -11.60 14.00
CA LEU A 328 -1.48 -10.52 13.33
C LEU A 328 -1.42 -9.20 14.12
N ILE A 329 -1.61 -9.25 15.45
CA ILE A 329 -1.50 -8.08 16.31
C ILE A 329 -0.05 -7.59 16.37
N GLY A 330 0.92 -8.50 16.44
CA GLY A 330 2.35 -8.15 16.36
C GLY A 330 2.71 -7.44 15.06
N ARG A 331 2.09 -7.81 13.94
CA ARG A 331 2.24 -7.11 12.66
C ARG A 331 1.55 -5.76 12.63
N LEU A 332 0.36 -5.60 13.23
CA LEU A 332 -0.26 -4.28 13.41
C LEU A 332 0.67 -3.33 14.19
N ARG A 333 1.28 -3.83 15.28
CA ARG A 333 2.26 -3.09 16.04
C ARG A 333 3.48 -2.71 15.20
N LEU A 334 4.06 -3.68 14.48
CA LEU A 334 5.23 -3.46 13.61
C LEU A 334 4.98 -2.33 12.60
N VAL A 335 3.83 -2.31 11.94
CA VAL A 335 3.56 -1.26 10.93
C VAL A 335 3.29 0.12 11.52
N MET A 336 2.94 0.19 12.80
CA MET A 336 2.81 1.46 13.52
C MET A 336 4.18 1.99 13.97
N GLU A 337 5.03 1.11 14.51
CA GLU A 337 6.35 1.43 15.09
C GLU A 337 7.45 1.65 14.04
N ASP A 338 7.50 0.83 12.98
CA ASP A 338 8.54 0.94 11.95
C ASP A 338 8.15 1.96 10.88
N PRO A 339 8.86 3.11 10.77
CA PRO A 339 8.52 4.16 9.80
C PRO A 339 8.67 3.71 8.35
N ARG A 340 9.35 2.59 8.08
CA ARG A 340 9.51 2.01 6.74
C ARG A 340 8.27 1.26 6.27
N GLN A 341 7.36 0.91 7.18
CA GLN A 341 6.21 0.07 6.88
C GLN A 341 4.99 0.90 6.46
N LEU A 342 4.22 0.34 5.51
CA LEU A 342 2.86 0.79 5.25
C LEU A 342 1.91 0.19 6.29
N LEU A 343 0.92 0.94 6.75
CA LEU A 343 -0.15 0.38 7.59
C LEU A 343 -0.86 -0.81 6.92
N SER A 344 -1.05 -0.76 5.59
CA SER A 344 -1.59 -1.88 4.81
C SER A 344 -0.69 -3.13 4.85
N GLY A 345 0.61 -2.98 5.11
CA GLY A 345 1.56 -4.09 5.25
C GLY A 345 1.27 -5.02 6.42
N ALA A 346 0.36 -4.66 7.34
CA ALA A 346 0.00 -5.54 8.45
C ALA A 346 -0.59 -6.86 7.97
N VAL A 347 -1.42 -6.82 6.93
CA VAL A 347 -2.22 -7.97 6.48
C VAL A 347 -2.39 -8.09 4.96
N THR A 348 -2.07 -7.07 4.16
CA THR A 348 -2.34 -7.12 2.70
C THR A 348 -1.60 -8.26 1.99
N ASP A 349 -0.38 -8.58 2.41
CA ASP A 349 0.36 -9.72 1.87
C ASP A 349 -0.26 -11.07 2.23
N ILE A 350 -0.81 -11.19 3.45
CA ILE A 350 -1.54 -12.36 3.91
C ILE A 350 -2.81 -12.51 3.07
N ALA A 351 -3.59 -11.43 2.92
CA ALA A 351 -4.80 -11.43 2.10
C ALA A 351 -4.52 -11.77 0.63
N ALA A 352 -3.44 -11.23 0.04
CA ALA A 352 -3.02 -11.54 -1.32
C ALA A 352 -2.65 -13.02 -1.49
N ARG A 353 -1.88 -13.58 -0.55
CA ARG A 353 -1.50 -14.99 -0.53
C ARG A 353 -2.72 -15.90 -0.37
N ASP A 354 -3.60 -15.58 0.58
CA ASP A 354 -4.77 -16.41 0.88
C ASP A 354 -5.76 -16.36 -0.29
N LEU A 355 -5.88 -15.22 -0.99
CA LEU A 355 -6.61 -15.10 -2.25
C LEU A 355 -5.99 -15.97 -3.36
N LEU A 356 -4.66 -15.97 -3.51
CA LEU A 356 -3.98 -16.84 -4.47
C LEU A 356 -4.24 -18.31 -4.16
N ALA A 357 -4.13 -18.72 -2.90
CA ALA A 357 -4.44 -20.08 -2.44
C ALA A 357 -5.91 -20.46 -2.67
N ALA A 358 -6.82 -19.48 -2.66
CA ALA A 358 -8.23 -19.64 -2.99
C ALA A 358 -8.51 -19.69 -4.50
N GLY A 359 -7.49 -19.61 -5.35
CA GLY A 359 -7.62 -19.59 -6.81
C GLY A 359 -8.15 -18.28 -7.36
N GLY A 360 -7.90 -17.16 -6.68
CA GLY A 360 -8.39 -15.84 -7.07
C GLY A 360 -9.86 -15.56 -6.71
N ASP A 361 -10.53 -16.48 -6.01
CA ASP A 361 -11.92 -16.33 -5.58
C ASP A 361 -12.03 -15.77 -4.15
N PRO A 362 -12.46 -14.51 -3.96
CA PRO A 362 -12.57 -13.90 -2.64
C PRO A 362 -13.66 -14.54 -1.76
N GLN A 363 -14.60 -15.29 -2.32
CA GLN A 363 -15.64 -15.98 -1.53
C GLN A 363 -15.08 -17.22 -0.81
N ARG A 364 -13.95 -17.76 -1.29
CA ARG A 364 -13.28 -18.91 -0.69
C ARG A 364 -12.23 -18.53 0.37
N VAL A 365 -11.90 -17.25 0.49
CA VAL A 365 -10.96 -16.73 1.49
C VAL A 365 -11.67 -16.57 2.84
N ARG A 366 -11.08 -17.04 3.93
CA ARG A 366 -11.58 -16.73 5.29
C ARG A 366 -11.02 -15.37 5.74
N VAL A 367 -11.89 -14.46 6.15
CA VAL A 367 -11.50 -13.12 6.65
C VAL A 367 -11.32 -13.19 8.18
N PRO A 368 -10.10 -13.09 8.72
CA PRO A 368 -9.85 -13.09 10.16
C PRO A 368 -10.50 -11.86 10.81
N GLY A 369 -11.19 -12.08 11.95
CA GLY A 369 -11.90 -11.02 12.66
C GLY A 369 -13.23 -10.63 12.02
N LEU A 370 -13.70 -11.37 11.01
CA LEU A 370 -15.02 -11.17 10.43
C LEU A 370 -15.79 -12.49 10.36
N ASP A 371 -15.24 -13.46 9.64
CA ASP A 371 -15.93 -14.71 9.38
C ASP A 371 -15.95 -15.56 10.66
N GLN A 372 -17.16 -15.96 11.08
CA GLN A 372 -17.44 -16.74 12.29
C GLN A 372 -17.26 -15.96 13.61
N GLU A 373 -17.06 -14.65 13.57
CA GLU A 373 -17.01 -13.84 14.79
C GLU A 373 -18.44 -13.52 15.30
N PRO A 374 -18.67 -13.51 16.62
CA PRO A 374 -19.99 -13.35 17.23
C PRO A 374 -20.37 -11.87 17.38
N TYR A 375 -20.34 -11.09 16.30
CA TYR A 375 -20.85 -9.72 16.33
C TYR A 375 -22.36 -9.74 16.64
N PRO A 376 -22.82 -9.02 17.68
CA PRO A 376 -24.20 -9.05 18.16
C PRO A 376 -25.21 -8.42 17.19
#